data_AF-A0A7R9B6T6-F1
#
_entry.id   AF-A0A7R9B6T6-F1
#
_cell.length_a   1.000
_cell.length_b   1.000
_cell.length_c   1.000
_cell.angle_alpha   90.00
_cell.angle_beta   90.00
_cell.angle_gamma   90.00
#
_symmetry.space_group_name_H-M   'P 1'
#
loop_
_entity.id
_entity.type
_entity.pdbx_description
1 polymer ?
#
loop_
_entity_poly.entity_id
_entity_poly.type
_entity_poly.pdbx_seq_one_letter_code
_entity_poly.pdbx_strand_id
1 'polypeptide(L)' 'MFGGFDSKFYDAYHRMIPKAPGFEKRHKLYQLFHHLNHWNHFGASYRSSSVSIMKSLLK' A
#
# COMPACT_ATOMS: atom_id res chain seq x y z
N MET A 1 -4.06 -5.90 1.59
CA MET A 1 -3.96 -5.95 3.06
C MET A 1 -5.36 -5.78 3.63
N PHE A 2 -5.68 -6.51 4.70
CA PHE A 2 -7.00 -6.62 5.35
C PHE A 2 -8.01 -5.49 5.07
N GLY A 3 -8.93 -5.72 4.12
CA GLY A 3 -10.18 -4.97 3.95
C GLY A 3 -10.11 -3.49 3.54
N GLY A 4 -9.12 -2.73 4.00
CA GLY A 4 -9.09 -1.28 3.88
C GLY A 4 -10.24 -0.58 4.64
N PHE A 5 -10.28 0.73 4.51
CA PHE A 5 -11.46 1.53 4.87
C PHE A 5 -12.33 1.77 3.63
N ASP A 6 -13.59 2.11 3.83
CA ASP A 6 -14.49 2.44 2.74
C ASP A 6 -14.12 3.78 2.06
N SER A 7 -14.77 4.10 0.93
CA SER A 7 -14.54 5.35 0.22
C SER A 7 -14.92 6.57 1.05
N LYS A 8 -15.96 6.48 1.89
CA LYS A 8 -16.43 7.61 2.72
C LYS A 8 -15.35 8.10 3.66
N PHE A 9 -14.58 7.19 4.25
CA PHE A 9 -13.43 7.53 5.07
C PHE A 9 -12.39 8.34 4.29
N TYR A 10 -11.95 7.82 3.13
CA TYR A 10 -10.91 8.49 2.33
C TYR A 10 -11.39 9.82 1.74
N ASP A 11 -12.67 9.93 1.37
CA ASP A 11 -13.28 11.15 0.87
C ASP A 11 -13.34 12.24 1.95
N ALA A 12 -13.70 11.88 3.19
CA ALA A 12 -13.64 12.80 4.33
C ALA A 12 -12.20 13.20 4.66
N TYR A 13 -11.28 12.24 4.69
CA TYR A 13 -9.87 12.48 4.99
C TYR A 13 -9.23 13.43 3.97
N HIS A 14 -9.43 13.19 2.67
CA HIS A 14 -8.79 13.98 1.62
C HIS A 14 -9.44 15.35 1.37
N ARG A 15 -10.65 15.58 1.87
CA ARG A 15 -11.22 16.93 1.97
C ARG A 15 -10.47 17.80 2.98
N MET A 16 -9.99 17.21 4.08
CA MET A 16 -9.23 17.93 5.11
C MET A 16 -7.73 17.93 4.82
N ILE A 17 -7.20 16.83 4.29
CA ILE A 17 -5.78 16.62 3.97
C ILE A 17 -5.64 16.17 2.51
N PRO A 18 -5.54 17.13 1.57
CA PRO A 18 -5.42 16.82 0.15
C PRO A 18 -4.23 15.91 -0.16
N LYS A 19 -4.39 15.06 -1.17
CA LYS A 19 -3.29 14.21 -1.66
C LYS A 19 -2.17 15.10 -2.22
N ALA A 20 -1.00 15.05 -1.60
CA ALA A 20 0.19 15.72 -2.12
C ALA A 20 0.68 15.04 -3.42
N PRO A 21 1.41 15.77 -4.31
CA PRO A 21 2.01 15.19 -5.52
C PRO A 21 2.77 13.90 -5.22
N GLY A 22 2.54 12.86 -6.03
CA GLY A 22 3.15 11.53 -5.84
C GLY A 22 2.54 10.67 -4.72
N PHE A 23 1.38 11.05 -4.16
CA PHE A 23 0.69 10.27 -3.13
C PHE A 23 0.55 8.80 -3.49
N GLU A 24 0.05 8.48 -4.69
CA GLU A 24 -0.21 7.09 -5.09
C GLU A 24 1.07 6.23 -5.12
N LYS A 25 2.20 6.81 -5.54
CA LYS A 25 3.50 6.12 -5.54
C LYS A 25 4.00 5.87 -4.11
N ARG A 26 3.91 6.88 -3.24
CA ARG A 26 4.27 6.73 -1.82
C ARG A 26 3.34 5.76 -1.09
N HIS A 27 2.04 5.79 -1.36
CA HIS A 27 1.08 4.88 -0.76
C HIS A 27 1.42 3.41 -1.09
N LYS A 28 1.72 3.10 -2.35
CA LYS A 28 2.22 1.78 -2.76
C LYS A 28 3.54 1.41 -2.07
N LEU A 29 4.47 2.36 -1.93
CA LEU A 29 5.73 2.14 -1.21
C LEU A 29 5.50 1.81 0.28
N TYR A 30 4.58 2.51 0.95
CA TYR A 30 4.22 2.20 2.33
C TYR A 30 3.52 0.84 2.47
N GLN A 31 2.69 0.46 1.50
CA GLN A 31 2.11 -0.88 1.47
C GLN A 31 3.18 -1.96 1.31
N LEU A 32 4.21 -1.73 0.48
CA LEU A 32 5.29 -2.69 0.28
C LEU A 32 5.97 -3.08 1.60
N PHE A 33 6.24 -2.12 2.49
CA PHE A 33 6.83 -2.41 3.79
C PHE A 33 6.03 -3.48 4.55
N HIS A 34 4.72 -3.32 4.61
CA HIS A 34 3.87 -4.28 5.30
C HIS A 34 3.80 -5.64 4.57
N HIS A 35 3.79 -5.66 3.24
CA HIS A 35 3.84 -6.91 2.48
C HIS A 35 5.13 -7.69 2.74
N LEU A 36 6.27 -7.00 2.81
CA LEU A 36 7.56 -7.59 3.20
C LEU A 36 7.52 -8.08 4.64
N ASN A 37 6.94 -7.30 5.56
CA ASN A 37 6.77 -7.71 6.95
C ASN A 37 5.91 -8.99 7.06
N HIS A 38 4.84 -9.07 6.27
CA HIS A 38 3.99 -10.26 6.25
C HIS A 38 4.69 -11.47 5.61
N TRP A 39 5.51 -11.25 4.59
CA TRP A 39 6.36 -12.32 4.07
C TRP A 39 7.33 -12.82 5.15
N ASN A 40 7.98 -11.91 5.88
CA ASN A 40 8.89 -12.27 6.96
C ASN A 40 8.21 -13.08 8.09
N HIS A 41 7.03 -12.67 8.52
CA HIS A 41 6.36 -13.27 9.69
C HIS A 41 5.41 -14.43 9.36
N PHE A 42 4.78 -14.43 8.19
CA PHE A 42 3.69 -15.37 7.84
C PHE A 42 4.00 -16.22 6.60
N GLY A 43 5.19 -16.07 6.01
CA GLY A 43 5.73 -16.99 5.03
C GLY A 43 5.41 -16.68 3.57
N ALA A 44 5.66 -17.66 2.71
CA ALA A 44 5.83 -17.48 1.27
C ALA A 44 4.57 -17.01 0.51
N SER A 45 3.37 -17.13 1.10
CA SER A 45 2.12 -16.66 0.48
C SER A 45 2.16 -15.15 0.17
N TYR A 46 2.96 -14.36 0.90
CA TYR A 46 3.12 -12.93 0.68
C TYR A 46 4.25 -12.57 -0.31
N ARG A 47 5.06 -13.53 -0.76
CA ARG A 47 6.18 -13.26 -1.67
C ARG A 47 5.73 -12.68 -3.01
N SER A 48 4.73 -13.30 -3.65
CA SER A 48 4.26 -12.90 -4.97
C SER A 48 3.72 -11.47 -4.98
N SER A 49 2.90 -11.12 -3.98
CA SER A 49 2.37 -9.77 -3.80
C SER A 49 3.47 -8.74 -3.53
N SER A 50 4.44 -9.06 -2.67
CA SER A 50 5.59 -8.19 -2.38
C SER A 50 6.40 -7.87 -3.64
N VAL A 51 6.77 -8.90 -4.42
CA VAL A 51 7.54 -8.73 -5.66
C VAL A 51 6.76 -7.96 -6.72
N SER A 52 5.45 -8.18 -6.83
CA SER A 52 4.60 -7.42 -7.75
C SER A 52 4.59 -5.92 -7.43
N ILE A 53 4.44 -5.56 -6.15
CA ILE A 53 4.47 -4.16 -5.72
C ILE A 53 5.85 -3.55 -6.00
N MET A 54 6.96 -4.25 -5.67
CA MET A 54 8.32 -3.80 -5.99
C MET A 54 8.49 -3.47 -7.48
N LYS A 55 8.10 -4.39 -8.36
CA LYS A 55 8.18 -4.19 -9.82
C LYS A 55 7.33 -3.02 -10.29
N SER A 56 6.17 -2.79 -9.67
CA SER A 56 5.29 -1.67 -10.03
C SER A 56 5.86 -0.30 -9.66
N LEU A 57 6.71 -0.22 -8.63
CA LEU A 57 7.32 1.03 -8.14
C LEU A 57 8.55 1.46 -8.95
N LEU A 58 9.22 0.49 -9.59
CA LEU A 58 10.40 0.69 -10.43
C LEU A 58 10.06 1.10 -11.88
N LYS A 59 8.77 1.06 -12.24
CA LYS A 59 8.27 1.70 -13.45
C LYS A 59 8.03 3.19 -13.19
#